data_AF-A0A2E5ZPJ1-F1
#
_entry.id   AF-A0A2E5ZPJ1-F1
#
_cell.length_a   1.000
_cell.length_b   1.000
_cell.length_c   1.000
_cell.angle_alpha   90.00
_cell.angle_beta   90.00
_cell.angle_gamma   90.00
#
_symmetry.space_group_name_H-M   'P 1'
#
loop_
_entity.id
_entity.type
_entity.pdbx_description
1 polymer ?
#
loop_
_entity_poly.entity_id
_entity_poly.type
_entity_poly.pdbx_seq_one_letter_code
_entity_poly.pdbx_strand_id
1 'polypeptide(L)' 'MEIPVIVGAGLVVIGVGMGIGRIGGSAMEAIARQPEAYGKIQTAMLI' A
#
# COMPACT_ATOMS: atom_id res chain seq x y z
N MET A 1 27.49 16.11 -11.33
CA MET A 1 26.79 14.94 -11.89
C MET A 1 25.30 15.16 -11.69
N GLU A 2 24.53 15.26 -12.76
CA GLU A 2 23.06 15.34 -12.63
C GLU A 2 22.49 13.93 -12.56
N ILE A 3 21.72 13.63 -11.52
CA ILE A 3 20.97 12.38 -11.43
C ILE A 3 19.74 12.52 -12.32
N PRO A 4 19.52 11.63 -13.29
CA PRO A 4 18.33 11.69 -14.15
C PRO A 4 17.05 11.58 -13.32
N VAL A 5 16.06 12.43 -13.60
CA VAL A 5 14.75 12.45 -12.93
C VAL A 5 14.09 11.06 -12.90
N ILE A 6 14.30 10.26 -13.94
CA ILE A 6 13.75 8.90 -14.05
C ILE A 6 14.26 7.95 -12.95
N VAL A 7 15.48 8.14 -12.46
CA VAL A 7 16.04 7.33 -11.36
C VAL A 7 15.30 7.65 -10.06
N GLY A 8 15.10 8.95 -9.77
CA GLY A 8 14.32 9.39 -8.61
C GLY A 8 12.86 8.91 -8.68
N ALA A 9 12.23 9.04 -9.84
CA ALA A 9 10.87 8.56 -10.07
C ALA A 9 10.75 7.04 -9.88
N GLY A 10 11.71 6.26 -10.35
CA GLY A 10 11.75 4.81 -10.16
C GLY A 10 11.79 4.42 -8.67
N LEU A 11 12.62 5.10 -7.88
CA LEU A 11 12.70 4.87 -6.43
C LEU A 11 11.39 5.19 -5.72
N VAL A 12 10.71 6.28 -6.11
CA VAL A 12 9.38 6.64 -5.57
C VAL A 12 8.36 5.56 -5.87
N VAL A 13 8.28 5.08 -7.13
CA VAL A 13 7.32 4.03 -7.52
C VAL A 13 7.55 2.73 -6.75
N ILE A 14 8.81 2.33 -6.54
CA ILE A 14 9.14 1.15 -5.73
C ILE A 14 8.64 1.33 -4.29
N GLY A 15 8.93 2.49 -3.67
CA GLY A 15 8.49 2.78 -2.31
C GLY A 15 6.97 2.77 -2.17
N VAL A 16 6.26 3.38 -3.12
CA VAL A 16 4.79 3.40 -3.16
C VAL A 16 4.23 1.99 -3.33
N GLY A 17 4.76 1.20 -4.26
CA GLY A 17 4.32 -0.18 -4.51
C GLY A 17 4.48 -1.07 -3.28
N MET A 18 5.61 -0.97 -2.58
CA MET A 18 5.86 -1.69 -1.34
C MET A 18 4.92 -1.25 -0.20
N GLY A 19 4.67 0.06 -0.07
CA GLY A 19 3.78 0.62 0.93
C GLY A 19 2.34 0.14 0.73
N ILE A 20 1.77 0.40 -0.45
CA ILE A 20 0.38 0.01 -0.78
C ILE A 20 0.20 -1.51 -0.71
N GLY A 21 1.17 -2.28 -1.22
CA GLY A 21 1.12 -3.74 -1.17
C GLY A 21 1.05 -4.28 0.26
N ARG A 22 1.77 -3.67 1.21
CA ARG A 22 1.70 -4.03 2.63
C ARG A 22 0.36 -3.69 3.25
N ILE A 23 -0.19 -2.49 2.99
CA ILE A 23 -1.50 -2.08 3.51
C ILE A 23 -2.57 -3.06 3.02
N GLY A 24 -2.57 -3.39 1.72
CA GLY A 24 -3.50 -4.37 1.14
C GLY A 24 -3.36 -5.76 1.77
N GLY A 25 -2.14 -6.27 1.91
CA GLY A 25 -1.88 -7.56 2.56
C GLY A 25 -2.39 -7.61 4.00
N SER A 26 -2.08 -6.61 4.82
CA SER A 26 -2.56 -6.52 6.20
C SER A 26 -4.08 -6.36 6.30
N ALA A 27 -4.70 -5.63 5.37
CA ALA A 27 -6.15 -5.51 5.30
C ALA A 27 -6.80 -6.87 4.98
N MET A 28 -6.25 -7.65 4.05
CA MET A 28 -6.76 -8.98 3.72
C MET A 28 -6.65 -9.95 4.91
N GLU A 29 -5.54 -9.94 5.63
CA GLU A 29 -5.39 -10.72 6.86
C GLU A 29 -6.40 -10.32 7.94
N ALA A 30 -6.63 -9.01 8.11
CA ALA A 30 -7.59 -8.50 9.08
C ALA A 30 -9.04 -8.89 8.70
N ILE A 31 -9.40 -8.80 7.42
CA ILE A 31 -10.72 -9.21 6.91
C ILE A 31 -10.91 -10.71 7.08
N ALA A 32 -9.87 -11.52 6.82
CA ALA A 32 -9.94 -12.96 7.04
C ALA A 32 -10.19 -13.33 8.51
N ARG A 33 -9.70 -12.52 9.46
CA ARG A 33 -9.96 -12.71 10.90
C ARG A 33 -11.29 -12.14 11.36
N GLN A 34 -11.78 -11.07 10.73
CA GLN A 34 -13.02 -10.38 11.08
C GLN A 34 -13.81 -9.99 9.81
N PRO A 35 -14.53 -10.94 9.20
CA PRO A 35 -15.27 -10.68 7.96
C PRO A 35 -16.34 -9.60 8.10
N GLU A 36 -16.99 -9.50 9.27
CA GLU A 36 -18.01 -8.50 9.60
C GLU A 36 -17.46 -7.06 9.62
N ALA A 37 -16.15 -6.89 9.78
CA ALA A 37 -15.49 -5.59 9.80
C ALA A 37 -15.04 -5.12 8.40
N TYR A 38 -15.36 -5.86 7.33
CA TYR A 38 -14.90 -5.59 5.95
C TYR A 38 -14.97 -4.11 5.55
N GLY A 39 -16.15 -3.48 5.68
CA GLY A 39 -16.33 -2.10 5.23
C GLY A 39 -15.46 -1.09 6.01
N LYS A 40 -15.23 -1.33 7.30
CA LYS A 40 -14.36 -0.49 8.13
C LYS A 40 -12.89 -0.69 7.76
N ILE A 41 -12.45 -1.94 7.57
CA ILE A 41 -11.07 -2.27 7.17
C ILE A 41 -10.78 -1.71 5.77
N GLN A 42 -11.70 -1.86 4.82
CA GLN A 42 -11.57 -1.29 3.48
C GLN A 42 -11.45 0.23 3.52
N THR A 43 -12.26 0.91 4.33
CA THR A 43 -12.17 2.37 4.49
C THR A 43 -10.81 2.76 5.04
N ALA A 44 -10.37 2.13 6.14
CA ALA A 44 -9.08 2.40 6.77
C ALA A 44 -7.86 2.06 5.90
N MET A 45 -8.01 1.19 4.90
CA MET A 45 -6.96 0.90 3.92
C MET A 45 -6.78 2.02 2.88
N LEU A 46 -7.83 2.81 2.62
CA LEU A 46 -7.84 3.82 1.54
C LEU A 46 -7.51 5.24 2.01
N ILE A 47 -7.76 5.55 3.29
CA ILE A 47 -7.61 6.89 3.89
C ILE A 47 -6.65 6.86 5.07
#